data_AF-A0A3B8KT61-F1
#
_entry.id   AF-A0A3B8KT61-F1
#
_cell.length_a   1.000
_cell.length_b   1.000
_cell.length_c   1.000
_cell.angle_alpha   90.00
_cell.angle_beta   90.00
_cell.angle_gamma   90.00
#
_symmetry.space_group_name_H-M   'P 1'
#
loop_
_entity.id
_entity.type
_entity.pdbx_description
1 polymer ?
#
loop_
_entity_poly.entity_id
_entity_poly.type
_entity_poly.pdbx_seq_one_letter_code
_entity_poly.pdbx_strand_id
1 'polypeptide(L)'
;MRRLTTLLFGMALGGGLVFSAHHYHLVRTGKQFLLIPKIGVSLVDPYVDVRDWHLDDWEEHPELLAAMRDHGHGDLLPETRSGDKRSGPPAGTSEDDSSDHLDVVPRQLFPRGLIPRSGANLPNATRRN
;
A
#
# COMPACT_ATOMS: atom_id res chain seq x y z
N MET A 1 36.65 5.70 40.23
CA MET A 1 36.32 5.51 38.80
C MET A 1 35.04 4.71 38.55
N ARG A 2 34.78 3.57 39.22
CA ARG A 2 33.64 2.67 38.92
C ARG A 2 32.25 3.34 38.89
N ARG A 3 31.99 4.31 39.76
CA ARG A 3 30.70 5.04 39.79
C ARG A 3 30.52 5.98 38.59
N LEU A 4 31.60 6.66 38.19
CA LEU A 4 31.59 7.56 37.04
C LEU A 4 31.40 6.79 35.74
N THR A 5 32.08 5.65 35.58
CA THR A 5 31.92 4.80 34.40
C THR A 5 30.50 4.24 34.27
N THR A 6 29.87 3.84 35.38
CA THR A 6 28.46 3.40 35.36
C THR A 6 27.51 4.53 34.99
N LEU A 7 27.75 5.75 35.48
CA LEU A 7 26.94 6.91 35.13
C LEU A 7 27.08 7.28 33.64
N LEU A 8 28.30 7.35 33.14
CA LEU A 8 28.56 7.64 31.72
C LEU A 8 27.99 6.55 30.81
N PHE A 9 28.09 5.29 31.20
CA PHE A 9 27.48 4.18 30.47
C PHE A 9 25.95 4.32 30.42
N GLY A 10 25.31 4.61 31.56
CA GLY A 10 23.87 4.86 31.60
C GLY A 10 23.44 6.04 30.74
N MET A 11 24.22 7.13 30.75
CA MET A 11 23.97 8.31 29.92
C MET A 11 24.12 8.01 28.42
N ALA A 12 25.17 7.28 28.04
CA ALA A 12 25.37 6.85 26.65
C ALA A 12 24.26 5.90 26.19
N LEU A 13 23.84 4.96 27.05
CA LEU A 13 22.75 4.04 26.76
C LEU A 13 21.42 4.78 26.59
N GLY A 14 21.09 5.67 27.52
CA GLY A 14 19.86 6.48 27.45
C GLY A 14 19.85 7.41 26.24
N GLY A 15 20.95 8.13 26.00
CA GLY A 15 21.10 9.00 24.83
C GLY A 15 21.03 8.22 23.51
N GLY A 16 21.67 7.05 23.46
CA GLY A 16 21.61 6.15 22.31
C GLY A 16 20.19 5.66 22.01
N LEU A 17 19.44 5.27 23.04
CA LEU A 17 18.04 4.85 22.89
C LEU A 17 17.15 5.98 22.37
N VAL A 18 17.27 7.19 22.94
CA VAL A 18 16.49 8.36 22.47
C VAL A 18 16.86 8.70 21.03
N PHE A 19 18.15 8.71 20.70
CA PHE A 19 18.63 8.94 19.34
C PHE A 19 18.05 7.91 18.37
N SER A 20 18.13 6.61 18.70
CA SER A 20 17.57 5.56 17.86
C SER A 20 16.05 5.72 17.66
N ALA A 21 15.30 6.01 18.72
CA ALA A 21 13.85 6.24 18.61
C ALA A 21 13.49 7.49 17.76
N HIS A 22 14.39 8.47 17.70
CA HIS A 22 14.21 9.69 16.93
C HIS A 22 14.54 9.52 15.44
N HIS A 23 15.50 8.65 15.14
CA HIS A 23 16.03 8.43 13.79
C HIS A 23 15.52 7.17 13.09
N TYR A 24 14.90 6.25 13.83
CA TYR A 24 14.38 5.00 13.27
C TYR A 24 12.96 4.69 13.72
N HIS A 25 12.18 4.10 12.83
CA HIS A 25 10.94 3.40 13.13
C HIS A 25 11.26 1.94 13.46
N LEU A 26 10.80 1.45 14.62
CA LEU A 26 10.79 0.03 14.92
C LEU A 26 9.44 -0.57 14.49
N VAL A 27 9.40 -1.17 13.31
CA VAL A 27 8.20 -1.75 12.73
C VAL A 27 8.13 -3.23 13.08
N ARG A 28 7.08 -3.64 13.78
CA ARG A 28 6.78 -5.05 14.00
C ARG A 28 5.85 -5.54 12.91
N THR A 29 6.38 -6.44 12.09
CA THR A 29 5.59 -7.19 11.10
C THR A 29 5.25 -8.57 11.64
N GLY A 30 4.41 -9.34 10.95
CA GLY A 30 3.89 -10.62 11.47
C GLY A 30 4.97 -11.59 11.98
N LYS A 31 6.12 -11.61 11.30
CA LYS A 31 7.20 -12.56 11.57
C LYS A 31 8.50 -11.93 12.08
N GLN A 32 8.69 -10.61 11.94
CA GLN A 32 9.97 -9.97 12.22
C GLN A 32 9.83 -8.52 12.69
N PHE A 33 10.91 -7.99 13.25
CA PHE A 33 11.08 -6.57 13.53
C PHE A 33 11.96 -5.95 12.45
N LEU A 34 11.52 -4.84 11.89
CA LEU A 34 12.25 -4.04 10.92
C LEU A 34 12.63 -2.72 11.59
N LEU A 35 13.88 -2.33 11.44
CA LEU A 35 14.36 -1.02 11.89
C LEU A 35 14.60 -0.15 10.66
N ILE A 36 13.72 0.82 10.43
CA ILE A 36 13.69 1.60 9.19
C ILE A 36 14.08 3.04 9.51
N PRO A 37 15.09 3.63 8.84
CA PRO A 37 15.41 5.04 9.00
C PRO A 37 14.20 5.92 8.74
N LYS A 38 13.97 6.92 9.59
CA LYS A 38 12.92 7.91 9.36
C LYS A 38 13.38 8.91 8.29
N ILE A 39 12.44 9.39 7.48
CA ILE A 39 12.68 10.47 6.51
C ILE A 39 12.88 11.80 7.27
N GLY A 40 12.10 12.02 8.33
CA GLY A 40 12.20 13.17 9.22
C GLY A 40 12.61 12.76 10.64
N VAL A 41 13.44 13.58 11.29
CA VAL A 41 13.84 13.38 12.67
C VAL A 41 12.68 13.75 13.60
N SER A 42 12.03 12.75 14.20
CA SER A 42 10.80 12.92 14.97
C SER A 42 10.61 11.82 16.01
N LEU A 43 9.94 12.12 17.12
CA LEU A 43 9.50 11.12 18.12
C LEU A 43 8.13 10.53 17.80
N VAL A 44 7.52 10.89 16.68
CA VAL A 44 6.30 10.27 16.17
C VAL A 44 6.62 8.86 15.67
N ASP A 45 5.75 7.90 16.00
CA ASP A 45 5.83 6.51 15.56
C ASP A 45 7.21 5.85 15.75
N PRO A 46 7.80 5.88 16.96
CA PRO A 46 9.08 5.22 17.22
C PRO A 46 8.94 3.69 17.21
N TYR A 47 7.74 3.19 17.52
CA TYR A 47 7.36 1.79 17.42
C TYR A 47 6.00 1.68 16.75
N VAL A 48 5.88 0.83 15.73
CA VAL A 48 4.65 0.65 14.96
C VAL A 48 4.39 -0.84 14.78
N ASP A 49 3.20 -1.29 15.13
CA ASP A 49 2.78 -2.68 14.97
C ASP A 49 1.80 -2.80 13.80
N VAL A 50 2.29 -3.30 12.67
CA VAL A 50 1.55 -3.31 11.40
C VAL A 50 0.92 -4.68 11.10
N ARG A 51 0.89 -5.58 12.08
CA ARG A 51 0.48 -6.98 11.88
C ARG A 51 -0.96 -7.15 11.44
N ASP A 52 -1.83 -6.27 11.92
CA ASP A 52 -3.28 -6.30 11.65
C ASP A 52 -3.73 -5.08 10.83
N TRP A 53 -2.79 -4.34 10.23
CA TRP A 53 -3.06 -3.15 9.44
C TRP A 53 -3.63 -3.51 8.06
N HIS A 54 -4.61 -2.72 7.63
CA HIS A 54 -5.17 -2.68 6.29
C HIS A 54 -4.71 -1.40 5.60
N LEU A 55 -5.05 -1.25 4.31
CA LEU A 55 -4.60 -0.11 3.52
C LEU A 55 -4.94 1.26 4.15
N ASP A 56 -6.08 1.37 4.84
CA ASP A 56 -6.51 2.59 5.53
C ASP A 56 -5.55 3.00 6.66
N ASP A 57 -5.06 2.04 7.44
CA ASP A 57 -4.12 2.30 8.53
C ASP A 57 -2.80 2.86 7.97
N TRP A 58 -2.37 2.43 6.78
CA TRP A 58 -1.18 2.99 6.12
C TRP A 58 -1.39 4.41 5.59
N GLU A 59 -2.61 4.77 5.20
CA GLU A 59 -2.95 6.13 4.78
C GLU A 59 -2.84 7.13 5.95
N GLU A 60 -3.08 6.68 7.19
CA GLU A 60 -2.89 7.49 8.41
C GLU A 60 -1.41 7.71 8.77
N HIS A 61 -0.50 6.88 8.25
CA HIS A 61 0.94 6.94 8.51
C HIS A 61 1.77 7.14 7.22
N PRO A 62 1.61 8.27 6.50
CA PRO A 62 2.23 8.48 5.19
C PRO A 62 3.76 8.54 5.23
N GLU A 63 4.35 9.04 6.32
CA GLU A 63 5.81 9.08 6.49
C GLU A 63 6.41 7.67 6.61
N LEU A 64 5.75 6.79 7.36
CA LEU A 64 6.16 5.40 7.49
C LEU A 64 6.01 4.65 6.16
N LEU A 65 4.89 4.87 5.48
CA LEU A 65 4.62 4.28 4.16
C LEU A 65 5.72 4.64 3.15
N ALA A 66 6.12 5.92 3.11
CA ALA A 66 7.21 6.39 2.26
C ALA A 66 8.54 5.73 2.67
N ALA A 67 8.88 5.71 3.96
CA ALA A 67 10.11 5.09 4.45
C ALA A 67 10.19 3.58 4.13
N MET A 68 9.09 2.84 4.27
CA MET A 68 9.04 1.42 3.91
C MET A 68 9.28 1.19 2.41
N ARG A 69 8.70 2.04 1.55
CA ARG A 69 8.91 1.95 0.09
C ARG A 69 10.34 2.28 -0.29
N ASP A 70 10.91 3.35 0.26
CA ASP A 70 12.28 3.78 -0.04
C ASP A 70 13.32 2.73 0.37
N HIS A 71 13.05 2.00 1.46
CA HIS A 71 13.90 0.91 1.94
C HIS A 71 13.55 -0.46 1.35
N GLY A 72 12.69 -0.52 0.33
CA GLY A 72 12.42 -1.74 -0.45
C GLY A 72 11.50 -2.75 0.25
N HIS A 73 10.76 -2.31 1.28
CA HIS A 73 9.79 -3.12 2.03
C HIS A 73 8.34 -2.87 1.59
N GLY A 74 8.15 -2.36 0.37
CA GLY A 74 6.81 -2.12 -0.18
C GLY A 74 6.00 -3.40 -0.44
N ASP A 75 6.66 -4.56 -0.50
CA ASP A 75 6.07 -5.89 -0.60
C ASP A 75 5.28 -6.31 0.65
N LEU A 76 5.52 -5.65 1.79
CA LEU A 76 4.84 -5.92 3.06
C LEU A 76 3.55 -5.10 3.23
N LEU A 77 3.20 -4.27 2.25
CA LEU A 77 2.02 -3.43 2.29
C LEU A 77 0.77 -4.26 1.91
N PRO A 78 -0.31 -4.19 2.70
CA PRO A 78 -1.56 -4.84 2.36
C PRO A 78 -2.21 -4.15 1.15
N GLU A 79 -2.77 -4.94 0.24
CA GLU A 79 -3.52 -4.43 -0.92
C GLU A 79 -5.01 -4.23 -0.61
N THR A 80 -5.49 -4.75 0.54
CA THR A 80 -6.91 -4.78 0.90
C THR A 80 -7.28 -3.73 1.94
N ARG A 81 -8.47 -3.16 1.77
CA ARG A 81 -9.10 -2.20 2.68
C ARG A 81 -9.86 -2.95 3.78
N SER A 82 -10.04 -2.38 4.98
CA SER A 82 -10.70 -3.07 6.12
C SER A 82 -12.13 -3.54 5.83
N GLY A 83 -12.78 -3.00 4.79
CA GLY A 83 -14.13 -3.37 4.34
C GLY A 83 -14.22 -4.40 3.21
N ASP A 84 -13.12 -4.79 2.55
CA ASP A 84 -13.14 -5.63 1.33
C ASP A 84 -13.38 -7.13 1.61
N LYS A 85 -13.98 -7.46 2.76
CA LYS A 85 -14.30 -8.84 3.18
C LYS A 85 -15.71 -9.30 2.79
N ARG A 86 -16.40 -8.65 1.85
CA ARG A 86 -17.78 -9.03 1.49
C ARG A 86 -18.08 -8.97 -0.02
N SER A 87 -17.62 -9.98 -0.73
CA SER A 87 -18.19 -10.41 -2.03
C SER A 87 -17.99 -11.93 -2.23
N GLY A 88 -18.21 -12.73 -1.18
CA GLY A 88 -18.51 -14.15 -1.35
C GLY A 88 -19.95 -14.28 -1.88
N PRO A 89 -20.22 -15.10 -2.90
CA PRO A 89 -21.55 -15.22 -3.49
C PRO A 89 -22.57 -15.70 -2.43
N PRO A 90 -23.80 -15.18 -2.42
CA PRO A 90 -24.81 -15.62 -1.48
C PRO A 90 -25.10 -17.11 -1.71
N ALA A 91 -24.79 -17.92 -0.70
CA ALA A 91 -25.26 -19.30 -0.61
C ALA A 91 -26.79 -19.25 -0.44
N GLY A 92 -27.51 -19.63 -1.50
CA GLY A 92 -28.95 -19.65 -1.54
C GLY A 92 -29.43 -20.12 -2.91
N THR A 93 -29.26 -21.41 -3.18
CA THR A 93 -29.99 -22.12 -4.23
C THR A 93 -31.48 -22.04 -3.96
N SER A 94 -32.20 -21.42 -4.88
CA SER A 94 -33.53 -21.87 -5.29
C SER A 94 -33.61 -21.63 -6.79
N GLU A 95 -33.41 -22.71 -7.53
CA GLU A 95 -33.88 -22.87 -8.90
C GLU A 95 -35.34 -22.39 -8.97
N ASP A 96 -35.60 -21.36 -9.76
CA ASP A 96 -36.83 -21.32 -10.53
C ASP A 96 -36.59 -20.67 -11.89
N ASP A 97 -37.27 -21.28 -12.84
CA ASP A 97 -37.21 -21.26 -14.28
C ASP A 97 -37.55 -19.88 -14.88
N SER A 98 -36.69 -19.35 -15.75
CA SER A 98 -37.15 -18.74 -17.02
C SER A 98 -35.96 -18.39 -17.91
N SER A 99 -36.02 -18.96 -19.10
CA SER A 99 -35.15 -18.89 -20.26
C SER A 99 -34.85 -17.48 -20.81
N ASP A 100 -33.85 -17.48 -21.70
CA ASP A 100 -33.40 -16.40 -22.59
C ASP A 100 -32.63 -15.26 -21.92
N HIS A 101 -31.31 -15.22 -22.13
CA HIS A 101 -30.70 -14.27 -23.07
C HIS A 101 -29.21 -14.57 -23.26
N LEU A 102 -28.81 -14.53 -24.53
CA LEU A 102 -27.51 -14.83 -25.10
C LEU A 102 -26.39 -13.91 -24.58
N ASP A 103 -25.16 -14.44 -24.65
CA ASP A 103 -23.86 -13.83 -24.37
C ASP A 103 -23.75 -12.33 -24.70
N VAL A 104 -23.38 -11.51 -23.71
CA VAL A 104 -22.81 -10.17 -23.95
C VAL A 104 -21.64 -9.91 -22.99
N VAL A 105 -20.47 -9.81 -23.61
CA VAL A 105 -19.15 -9.37 -23.10
C VAL A 105 -19.23 -8.18 -22.12
N PRO A 106 -18.39 -8.11 -21.06
CA PRO A 106 -18.29 -6.93 -20.20
C PRO A 106 -17.84 -5.70 -20.99
N ARG A 107 -18.73 -4.71 -21.10
CA ARG A 107 -18.47 -3.43 -21.74
C ARG A 107 -17.57 -2.59 -20.82
N GLN A 108 -16.30 -2.44 -21.19
CA GLN A 108 -15.36 -1.48 -20.58
C GLN A 108 -16.05 -0.11 -20.42
N LEU A 109 -16.09 0.37 -19.17
CA LEU A 109 -16.55 1.71 -18.80
C LEU A 109 -15.51 2.74 -19.23
N PHE A 110 -15.53 3.12 -20.51
CA PHE A 110 -14.89 4.36 -20.94
C PHE A 110 -15.88 5.53 -20.70
N PRO A 111 -15.52 6.55 -19.91
CA PRO A 111 -16.36 7.73 -19.72
C PRO A 111 -16.53 8.49 -21.05
N ARG A 112 -17.78 8.59 -21.48
CA ARG A 112 -18.23 9.38 -22.63
C ARG A 112 -18.10 10.86 -22.33
N GLY A 113 -17.19 11.52 -23.02
CA GLY A 113 -17.18 12.97 -23.10
C GLY A 113 -15.90 13.48 -23.72
N LEU A 114 -15.84 13.44 -25.06
CA LEU A 114 -15.22 14.44 -25.95
C LEU A 114 -15.00 13.79 -27.34
N ILE A 115 -15.90 14.08 -28.28
CA ILE A 115 -15.63 14.01 -29.72
C ILE A 115 -15.76 15.44 -30.25
N PRO A 116 -14.78 15.95 -31.02
CA PRO A 116 -15.03 16.25 -32.43
C PRO A 116 -13.94 15.61 -33.30
N ARG A 117 -14.25 14.72 -34.24
CA ARG A 117 -14.78 14.98 -35.61
C ARG A 117 -13.74 15.63 -36.54
N SER A 118 -13.26 14.83 -37.50
CA SER A 118 -13.18 15.14 -38.96
C SER A 118 -11.81 14.83 -39.61
N GLY A 119 -11.85 14.12 -40.75
CA GLY A 119 -10.75 13.98 -41.73
C GLY A 119 -10.12 12.58 -41.75
N ALA A 120 -10.78 11.54 -42.25
CA ALA A 120 -10.75 11.15 -43.67
C ALA A 120 -9.33 11.08 -44.25
N ASN A 121 -8.77 9.87 -44.40
CA ASN A 121 -8.09 9.40 -45.62
C ASN A 121 -7.52 7.97 -45.45
N LEU A 122 -8.29 6.99 -45.92
CA LEU A 122 -7.79 5.80 -46.61
C LEU A 122 -8.71 5.68 -47.85
N PRO A 123 -8.21 5.35 -49.06
CA PRO A 123 -7.63 4.04 -49.25
C PRO A 123 -6.44 3.92 -50.22
N ASN A 124 -5.74 2.82 -50.01
CA ASN A 124 -4.84 2.14 -50.93
C ASN A 124 -5.53 1.89 -52.29
N ALA A 125 -4.89 2.30 -53.39
CA ALA A 125 -5.21 1.87 -54.76
C ALA A 125 -3.87 1.69 -55.51
N THR A 126 -3.44 0.44 -55.70
CA THR A 126 -3.52 -0.30 -56.98
C THR A 126 -2.37 -0.03 -57.97
N ARG A 127 -1.43 -1.00 -58.04
CA ARG A 127 -0.98 -1.74 -59.24
C ARG A 127 -0.21 -1.01 -60.38
N ARG A 128 0.98 -1.56 -60.70
CA ARG A 128 1.71 -1.60 -62.00
C ARG A 128 1.87 -0.30 -62.80
N ASN A 129 3.12 0.04 -63.11
CA ASN A 129 3.75 -0.36 -64.38
C ASN A 129 5.27 -0.43 -64.22
#